data_AF-A0AAV2N9W0-F1
#
_entry.id   AF-A0AAV2N9W0-F1
#
_cell.length_a   1.000
_cell.length_b   1.000
_cell.length_c   1.000
_cell.angle_alpha   90.00
_cell.angle_beta   90.00
_cell.angle_gamma   90.00
#
_symmetry.space_group_name_H-M   'P 1'
#
loop_
_entity.id
_entity.type
_entity.pdbx_description
1 polymer ?
#
loop_
_entity_poly.entity_id
_entity_poly.type
_entity_poly.pdbx_seq_one_letter_code
_entity_poly.pdbx_strand_id
1 'polypeptide(L)'
;MSTDYSNRYVFEAEWYDKVACILKKFYLYYYPSNNTIELFDLKTRKIFLKRTICEGIKAKDFYIGAVVTIFSRCIKIIGYADSYTKIKLETQLQKFFVLLKPDIIDKMGEIIKVITNDFHITNMKMMLLTATDVTECNFVKDTADKMSMINYLTSGPIVGLELLGENGIARWQELAGPENCKHVYSTTTSLLRACCGKNEMYNSVYGSKNIEMAMQELQYFFPNLKSENKGPKTTAILQNCTCCIIKPHAVQAKLVGNGS
;
A
#
# COMPACT_ATOMS: atom_id res chain seq x y z
N MET A 1 -32.85 8.17 24.20
CA MET A 1 -31.94 8.28 23.04
C MET A 1 -30.99 7.10 23.09
N SER A 2 -31.34 6.03 22.37
CA SER A 2 -30.55 4.79 22.31
C SER A 2 -29.24 5.07 21.58
N THR A 3 -28.13 5.09 22.31
CA THR A 3 -26.79 5.10 21.76
C THR A 3 -26.60 3.84 20.93
N ASP A 4 -26.57 4.02 19.62
CA ASP A 4 -26.34 2.99 18.61
C ASP A 4 -24.89 2.48 18.72
N TYR A 5 -24.68 1.56 19.66
CA TYR A 5 -23.39 0.89 19.90
C TYR A 5 -23.13 -0.27 18.93
N SER A 6 -24.09 -0.59 18.05
CA SER A 6 -24.06 -1.85 17.27
C SER A 6 -23.10 -1.83 16.08
N ASN A 7 -22.56 -0.67 15.70
CA ASN A 7 -21.78 -0.54 14.46
C ASN A 7 -20.63 0.46 14.63
N ARG A 8 -19.68 0.15 15.53
CA ARG A 8 -18.45 0.92 15.71
C ARG A 8 -17.23 0.06 15.41
N TYR A 9 -16.16 0.69 14.96
CA TYR A 9 -14.85 0.07 14.83
C TYR A 9 -13.94 0.51 15.96
N VAL A 10 -13.19 -0.42 16.54
CA VAL A 10 -12.28 -0.13 17.65
C VAL A 10 -10.86 -0.57 17.29
N PHE A 11 -9.94 0.37 17.45
CA PHE A 11 -8.53 0.19 17.09
C PHE A 11 -7.64 0.42 18.30
N GLU A 12 -6.56 -0.34 18.36
CA GLU A 12 -5.42 0.01 19.19
C GLU A 12 -4.61 1.08 18.44
N ALA A 13 -4.33 2.19 19.13
CA ALA A 13 -3.65 3.32 18.53
C ALA A 13 -2.57 3.89 19.45
N GLU A 14 -1.55 4.49 18.86
CA GLU A 14 -0.49 5.17 19.59
C GLU A 14 -0.26 6.59 19.06
N TRP A 15 0.09 7.50 19.95
CA TRP A 15 0.51 8.86 19.60
C TRP A 15 1.68 9.26 20.48
N TYR A 16 2.75 9.73 19.86
CA TYR A 16 3.91 10.27 20.55
C TYR A 16 3.69 11.76 20.81
N ASP A 17 3.49 12.10 22.08
CA ASP A 17 3.40 13.48 22.53
C ASP A 17 4.82 14.07 22.59
N LYS A 18 5.12 14.95 21.63
CA LYS A 18 6.44 15.59 21.51
C LYS A 18 6.74 16.52 22.69
N VAL A 19 5.72 17.13 23.30
CA VAL A 19 5.90 18.09 24.40
C VAL A 19 6.18 17.34 25.69
N ALA A 20 5.43 16.28 25.94
CA ALA A 20 5.61 15.44 27.13
C ALA A 20 6.71 14.38 26.96
N CYS A 21 7.27 14.21 25.76
CA CYS A 21 8.20 13.14 25.38
C CYS A 21 7.70 11.72 25.74
N ILE A 22 6.39 11.48 25.63
CA ILE A 22 5.74 10.23 26.06
C ILE A 22 4.94 9.62 24.91
N LEU A 23 5.07 8.31 24.73
CA LEU A 23 4.19 7.52 23.87
C LEU A 23 2.90 7.17 24.63
N LYS A 24 1.78 7.69 24.17
CA LYS A 24 0.44 7.37 24.69
C LYS A 24 -0.21 6.29 23.83
N LYS A 25 -0.94 5.38 24.47
CA LYS A 25 -1.73 4.33 23.81
C LYS A 25 -3.21 4.54 24.08
N PHE A 26 -4.03 4.33 23.06
CA PHE A 26 -5.46 4.59 23.07
C PHE A 26 -6.24 3.40 22.52
N TYR A 27 -7.49 3.28 22.98
CA TYR A 27 -8.54 2.77 22.11
C TYR A 27 -9.13 3.93 21.31
N LEU A 28 -9.07 3.80 19.98
CA LEU A 28 -9.72 4.69 19.05
C LEU A 28 -11.03 4.04 18.62
N TYR A 29 -12.14 4.69 18.96
CA TYR A 29 -13.47 4.30 18.50
C TYR A 29 -13.82 5.15 17.29
N TYR A 30 -14.17 4.51 16.18
CA TYR A 30 -14.70 5.16 14.98
C TYR A 30 -16.13 4.72 14.74
N TYR A 31 -17.00 5.67 14.46
CA TYR A 31 -18.43 5.46 14.23
C TYR A 31 -18.76 5.82 12.78
N PRO A 32 -18.85 4.82 11.87
CA PRO A 32 -19.10 5.05 10.45
C PRO A 32 -20.41 5.78 10.15
N SER A 33 -21.44 5.57 10.97
CA SER A 33 -22.79 6.12 10.73
C SER A 33 -22.85 7.64 10.72
N ASN A 34 -21.97 8.31 11.46
CA ASN A 34 -21.94 9.76 11.56
C ASN A 34 -20.53 10.35 11.51
N ASN A 35 -19.55 9.57 11.06
CA ASN A 35 -18.15 9.96 10.91
C ASN A 35 -17.56 10.64 12.17
N THR A 36 -17.83 10.05 13.34
CA THR A 36 -17.30 10.54 14.62
C THR A 36 -16.24 9.60 15.18
N ILE A 37 -15.36 10.18 16.01
CA ILE A 37 -14.28 9.46 16.68
C ILE A 37 -14.25 9.77 18.17
N GLU A 38 -13.78 8.82 18.96
CA GLU A 38 -13.51 8.97 20.39
C GLU A 38 -12.16 8.31 20.73
N LEU A 39 -11.38 8.93 21.62
CA LEU A 39 -10.11 8.38 22.11
C LEU A 39 -10.19 8.12 23.61
N PHE A 40 -9.88 6.90 24.01
CA PHE A 40 -9.80 6.47 25.39
C PHE A 40 -8.36 6.13 25.75
N ASP A 41 -7.78 6.83 26.72
CA ASP A 41 -6.38 6.65 27.14
C ASP A 41 -6.25 5.40 28.03
N LEU A 42 -5.45 4.44 27.57
CA LEU A 42 -5.31 3.14 28.24
C LEU A 42 -4.54 3.22 29.56
N LYS A 43 -3.66 4.21 29.72
CA LYS A 43 -2.84 4.37 30.93
C LYS A 43 -3.66 5.01 32.04
N THR A 44 -4.40 6.07 31.72
CA THR A 44 -5.19 6.82 32.70
C THR A 44 -6.60 6.25 32.89
N ARG A 45 -7.05 5.36 32.00
CA ARG A 45 -8.40 4.80 31.94
C ARG A 45 -9.48 5.90 31.88
N LYS A 46 -9.20 6.98 31.15
CA LYS A 46 -10.10 8.12 30.98
C LYS A 46 -10.27 8.45 29.50
N ILE A 47 -11.41 9.06 29.17
CA ILE A 47 -11.65 9.65 27.86
C ILE A 47 -10.64 10.78 27.66
N PHE A 48 -9.83 10.66 26.61
CA PHE A 48 -8.86 11.67 26.20
C PHE A 48 -9.49 12.67 25.23
N LEU A 49 -10.27 12.16 24.27
CA LEU A 49 -11.04 12.95 23.33
C LEU A 49 -12.47 12.41 23.32
N LYS A 50 -13.43 13.23 23.73
CA LYS A 50 -14.86 12.87 23.66
C LYS A 50 -15.29 12.69 22.20
N ARG A 51 -16.31 11.87 21.98
CA ARG A 51 -16.92 11.66 20.66
C ARG A 51 -17.15 12.97 19.92
N THR A 52 -16.42 13.17 18.83
CA THR A 52 -16.45 14.40 18.02
C THR A 52 -16.36 14.05 16.54
N ILE A 53 -16.92 14.90 15.68
CA ILE A 53 -16.79 14.78 14.22
C ILE A 53 -15.32 15.03 13.84
N CYS A 54 -14.80 14.20 12.94
CA CYS A 54 -13.48 14.42 12.35
C CYS A 54 -13.61 14.51 10.84
N GLU A 55 -13.38 15.68 10.28
CA GLU A 55 -13.43 15.91 8.84
C GLU A 55 -12.19 15.31 8.15
N GLY A 56 -12.37 14.87 6.91
CA GLY A 56 -11.27 14.38 6.07
C GLY A 56 -10.79 12.95 6.37
N ILE A 57 -11.41 12.23 7.30
CA ILE A 57 -11.15 10.82 7.56
C ILE A 57 -12.39 10.00 7.24
N LYS A 58 -12.20 8.82 6.63
CA LYS A 58 -13.25 7.83 6.31
C LYS A 58 -12.84 6.46 6.86
N ALA A 59 -13.79 5.53 6.87
CA ALA A 59 -13.57 4.16 7.34
C ALA A 59 -12.35 3.48 6.69
N LYS A 60 -12.17 3.68 5.38
CA LYS A 60 -11.06 3.14 4.59
C LYS A 60 -9.66 3.63 5.01
N ASP A 61 -9.58 4.76 5.72
CA ASP A 61 -8.31 5.32 6.18
C ASP A 61 -7.83 4.65 7.48
N PHE A 62 -8.65 3.77 8.07
CA PHE A 62 -8.32 3.00 9.26
C PHE A 62 -7.92 1.58 8.90
N TYR A 63 -6.60 1.34 8.90
CA TYR A 63 -6.00 0.01 8.74
C TYR A 63 -4.72 -0.08 9.56
N ILE A 64 -4.24 -1.30 9.84
CA ILE A 64 -3.02 -1.49 10.62
C ILE A 64 -1.81 -0.87 9.91
N GLY A 65 -1.12 0.04 10.62
CA GLY A 65 -0.01 0.82 10.13
C GLY A 65 -0.39 2.22 9.63
N ALA A 66 -1.68 2.52 9.45
CA ALA A 66 -2.14 3.84 9.05
C ALA A 66 -1.79 4.91 10.08
N VAL A 67 -1.50 6.12 9.62
CA VAL A 67 -1.32 7.30 10.48
C VAL A 67 -2.41 8.30 10.12
N VAL A 68 -3.39 8.43 11.01
CA VAL A 68 -4.53 9.34 10.86
C VAL A 68 -4.29 10.62 11.65
N THR A 69 -4.63 11.76 11.06
CA THR A 69 -4.45 13.06 11.74
C THR A 69 -5.74 13.47 12.42
N ILE A 70 -5.73 13.49 13.76
CA ILE A 70 -6.89 13.83 14.58
C ILE A 70 -6.55 15.07 15.41
N PHE A 71 -7.21 16.20 15.13
CA PHE A 71 -6.96 17.49 15.79
C PHE A 71 -5.47 17.81 15.92
N SER A 72 -4.76 17.82 14.77
CA SER A 72 -3.32 18.08 14.66
C SER A 72 -2.39 17.05 15.32
N ARG A 73 -2.92 15.89 15.72
CA ARG A 73 -2.14 14.77 16.27
C ARG A 73 -2.08 13.64 15.25
N CYS A 74 -0.86 13.20 14.93
CA CYS A 74 -0.65 12.04 14.08
C CYS A 74 -0.78 10.78 14.93
N ILE A 75 -1.94 10.13 14.85
CA ILE A 75 -2.28 8.92 15.59
C ILE A 75 -2.04 7.71 14.69
N LYS A 76 -1.18 6.80 15.14
CA LYS A 76 -0.86 5.58 14.40
C LYS A 76 -1.73 4.43 14.86
N ILE A 77 -2.36 3.74 13.91
CA ILE A 77 -3.14 2.52 14.15
C ILE A 77 -2.17 1.35 14.23
N ILE A 78 -2.14 0.67 15.38
CA ILE A 78 -1.20 -0.44 15.64
C ILE A 78 -1.89 -1.81 15.65
N GLY A 79 -3.22 -1.85 15.81
CA GLY A 79 -3.97 -3.09 15.85
C GLY A 79 -5.49 -2.87 15.89
N TYR A 80 -6.24 -3.97 15.85
CA TYR A 80 -7.67 -3.98 16.13
C TYR A 80 -7.89 -4.29 17.61
N ALA A 81 -8.77 -3.55 18.27
CA ALA A 81 -9.04 -3.74 19.70
C ALA A 81 -10.16 -4.74 19.97
N ASP A 82 -10.89 -5.18 18.94
CA ASP A 82 -11.95 -6.18 19.06
C ASP A 82 -12.03 -7.10 17.82
N SER A 83 -12.58 -8.30 18.04
CA SER A 83 -12.71 -9.32 17.00
C SER A 83 -13.68 -8.95 15.87
N TYR A 84 -14.73 -8.18 16.17
CA TYR A 84 -15.71 -7.76 15.19
C TYR A 84 -15.06 -6.83 14.15
N THR A 85 -14.35 -5.81 14.60
CA THR A 85 -13.60 -4.86 13.78
C THR A 85 -12.54 -5.59 12.98
N LYS A 86 -11.79 -6.49 13.62
CA LYS A 86 -10.79 -7.33 12.95
C LYS A 86 -11.42 -8.11 11.80
N ILE A 87 -12.43 -8.93 12.08
CA ILE A 87 -13.08 -9.77 11.05
C ILE A 87 -13.67 -8.89 9.94
N LYS A 88 -14.34 -7.78 10.28
CA LYS A 88 -15.00 -6.93 9.30
C LYS A 88 -14.01 -6.23 8.35
N LEU A 89 -12.92 -5.68 8.88
CA LEU A 89 -11.98 -4.88 8.09
C LEU A 89 -10.87 -5.73 7.46
N GLU A 90 -10.39 -6.76 8.15
CA GLU A 90 -9.33 -7.66 7.64
C GLU A 90 -9.83 -8.55 6.49
N THR A 91 -11.11 -8.94 6.50
CA THR A 91 -11.69 -9.67 5.36
C THR A 91 -11.89 -8.79 4.13
N GLN A 92 -12.09 -7.49 4.33
CA GLN A 92 -12.34 -6.55 3.22
C GLN A 92 -11.03 -6.04 2.64
N LEU A 93 -10.08 -5.60 3.47
CA LEU A 93 -8.85 -4.94 3.05
C LEU A 93 -7.69 -5.91 2.89
N GLN A 94 -7.16 -6.01 1.66
CA GLN A 94 -6.00 -6.84 1.34
C GLN A 94 -4.78 -5.97 1.06
N LYS A 95 -3.67 -6.30 1.71
CA LYS A 95 -2.34 -5.82 1.33
C LYS A 95 -1.73 -6.77 0.32
N PHE A 96 -1.20 -6.23 -0.76
CA PHE A 96 -0.55 -7.03 -1.79
C PHE A 96 0.59 -6.25 -2.47
N PHE A 97 1.51 -7.00 -3.07
CA PHE A 97 2.67 -6.44 -3.74
C PHE A 97 2.36 -6.23 -5.23
N VAL A 98 2.84 -5.11 -5.76
CA VAL A 98 2.84 -4.79 -7.18
C VAL A 98 4.23 -4.34 -7.59
N LEU A 99 4.64 -4.73 -8.80
CA LEU A 99 5.90 -4.36 -9.39
C LEU A 99 5.68 -3.69 -10.75
N LEU A 100 6.24 -2.49 -10.90
CA LEU A 100 6.40 -1.82 -12.19
C LEU A 100 7.76 -2.20 -12.75
N LYS A 101 7.76 -2.78 -13.95
CA LYS A 101 8.95 -3.29 -14.63
C LYS A 101 9.73 -2.17 -15.35
N PRO A 102 10.98 -2.43 -15.79
CA PRO A 102 11.86 -1.36 -16.28
C PRO A 102 11.36 -0.60 -17.52
N ASP A 103 10.52 -1.22 -18.34
CA ASP A 103 9.99 -0.67 -19.60
C ASP A 103 8.93 0.42 -19.45
N ILE A 104 8.43 0.66 -18.23
CA ILE A 104 7.37 1.65 -17.94
C ILE A 104 7.77 2.71 -16.93
N ILE A 105 9.05 2.80 -16.60
CA ILE A 105 9.54 3.76 -15.61
C ILE A 105 9.37 5.21 -16.09
N ASP A 106 9.50 5.43 -17.40
CA ASP A 106 9.21 6.72 -18.05
C ASP A 106 7.74 7.15 -17.91
N LYS A 107 6.82 6.18 -17.86
CA LYS A 107 5.38 6.40 -17.70
C LYS A 107 4.86 6.16 -16.27
N MET A 108 5.76 6.03 -15.28
CA MET A 108 5.38 5.64 -13.92
C MET A 108 4.35 6.60 -13.30
N GLY A 109 4.43 7.90 -13.61
CA GLY A 109 3.50 8.91 -13.06
C GLY A 109 2.05 8.64 -13.47
N GLU A 110 1.82 8.37 -14.76
CA GLU A 110 0.49 8.05 -15.30
C GLU A 110 -0.06 6.77 -14.67
N ILE A 111 0.79 5.75 -14.53
CA ILE A 111 0.41 4.46 -13.95
C ILE A 111 0.08 4.63 -12.46
N ILE A 112 0.90 5.35 -11.69
CA ILE A 112 0.64 5.63 -10.28
C ILE A 112 -0.70 6.36 -10.13
N LYS A 113 -0.99 7.33 -10.99
CA LYS A 113 -2.28 8.03 -10.98
C LYS A 113 -3.46 7.08 -11.15
N VAL A 114 -3.40 6.17 -12.14
CA VAL A 114 -4.43 5.14 -12.33
C VAL A 114 -4.56 4.24 -11.10
N ILE A 115 -3.45 3.77 -10.53
CA ILE A 115 -3.44 2.92 -9.33
C ILE A 115 -4.08 3.62 -8.14
N THR A 116 -3.77 4.89 -7.91
CA THR A 116 -4.29 5.64 -6.75
C THR A 116 -5.80 5.91 -6.82
N ASN A 117 -6.45 5.72 -7.98
CA ASN A 117 -7.90 5.82 -8.08
C ASN A 117 -8.58 4.71 -7.28
N ASP A 118 -8.08 3.48 -7.38
CA ASP A 118 -8.69 2.28 -6.83
C ASP A 118 -7.99 1.76 -5.56
N PHE A 119 -6.70 2.04 -5.40
CA PHE A 119 -5.87 1.48 -4.34
C PHE A 119 -5.17 2.56 -3.52
N HIS A 120 -4.88 2.24 -2.27
CA HIS A 120 -4.02 3.03 -1.40
C HIS A 120 -2.59 2.49 -1.47
N ILE A 121 -1.63 3.34 -1.85
CA ILE A 121 -0.22 2.99 -1.81
C ILE A 121 0.28 3.21 -0.38
N THR A 122 0.63 2.14 0.32
CA THR A 122 1.13 2.21 1.70
C THR A 122 2.65 2.28 1.75
N ASN A 123 3.35 1.58 0.84
CA ASN A 123 4.79 1.67 0.64
C ASN A 123 5.12 1.74 -0.85
N MET A 124 6.18 2.47 -1.20
CA MET A 124 6.72 2.55 -2.56
C MET A 124 8.24 2.62 -2.48
N LYS A 125 8.93 1.84 -3.32
CA LYS A 125 10.41 1.80 -3.36
C LYS A 125 10.89 1.54 -4.78
N MET A 126 11.75 2.44 -5.28
CA MET A 126 12.50 2.21 -6.52
C MET A 126 13.81 1.47 -6.21
N MET A 127 14.12 0.43 -6.98
CA MET A 127 15.23 -0.48 -6.70
C MET A 127 15.86 -1.03 -7.98
N LEU A 128 17.08 -1.56 -7.85
CA LEU A 128 17.75 -2.34 -8.89
C LEU A 128 17.82 -3.78 -8.40
N LEU A 129 17.22 -4.70 -9.15
CA LEU A 129 17.29 -6.12 -8.83
C LEU A 129 18.61 -6.72 -9.30
N THR A 130 19.12 -7.65 -8.51
CA THR A 130 20.17 -8.58 -8.93
C THR A 130 19.54 -9.85 -9.50
N ALA A 131 20.33 -10.66 -10.21
CA ALA A 131 19.88 -11.96 -10.67
C ALA A 131 19.42 -12.85 -9.49
N THR A 132 20.13 -12.77 -8.35
CA THR A 132 19.76 -13.47 -7.11
C THR A 132 18.39 -13.03 -6.61
N ASP A 133 18.12 -11.73 -6.55
CA ASP A 133 16.83 -11.20 -6.09
C ASP A 133 15.68 -11.74 -6.94
N VAL A 134 15.84 -11.73 -8.27
CA VAL A 134 14.81 -12.25 -9.19
C VAL A 134 14.56 -13.75 -8.98
N THR A 135 15.62 -14.52 -8.69
CA THR A 135 15.47 -15.96 -8.42
C THR A 135 14.79 -16.25 -7.08
N GLU A 136 15.03 -15.43 -6.05
CA GLU A 136 14.41 -15.59 -4.73
C GLU A 136 12.93 -15.25 -4.75
N CYS A 137 12.51 -14.27 -5.56
CA CYS A 137 11.11 -13.84 -5.64
C CYS A 137 10.20 -14.79 -6.45
N ASN A 138 10.73 -15.86 -7.06
CA ASN A 138 9.95 -16.84 -7.84
C ASN A 138 8.95 -16.23 -8.83
N PHE A 139 9.28 -15.08 -9.44
CA PHE A 139 8.43 -14.43 -10.45
C PHE A 139 8.20 -15.30 -11.70
N VAL A 140 8.99 -16.37 -11.87
CA VAL A 140 8.91 -17.30 -12.99
C VAL A 140 8.72 -18.72 -12.47
N LYS A 141 7.70 -19.42 -12.98
CA LYS A 141 7.45 -20.84 -12.69
C LYS A 141 8.13 -21.79 -13.69
N ASP A 142 8.41 -21.33 -14.91
CA ASP A 142 9.02 -22.14 -15.97
C ASP A 142 10.55 -21.91 -16.05
N THR A 143 11.30 -22.99 -16.20
CA THR A 143 12.77 -22.95 -16.32
C THR A 143 13.23 -22.40 -17.66
N ALA A 144 12.45 -22.57 -18.74
CA ALA A 144 12.83 -22.12 -20.09
C ALA A 144 12.90 -20.59 -20.21
N ASP A 145 12.04 -19.88 -19.48
CA ASP A 145 11.87 -18.42 -19.57
C ASP A 145 12.61 -17.66 -18.46
N LYS A 146 13.25 -18.38 -17.54
CA LYS A 146 13.86 -17.81 -16.33
C LYS A 146 14.99 -16.83 -16.66
N MET A 147 15.87 -17.17 -17.59
CA MET A 147 17.02 -16.32 -17.94
C MET A 147 16.57 -15.02 -18.62
N SER A 148 15.59 -15.11 -19.53
CA SER A 148 15.00 -13.95 -20.21
C SER A 148 14.33 -12.99 -19.22
N MET A 149 13.60 -13.52 -18.23
CA MET A 149 12.99 -12.69 -17.18
C MET A 149 14.03 -12.05 -16.27
N ILE A 150 15.09 -12.78 -15.89
CA ILE A 150 16.19 -12.20 -15.11
C ILE A 150 16.81 -11.04 -15.88
N ASN A 151 17.18 -11.24 -17.15
CA ASN A 151 17.76 -10.18 -17.97
C ASN A 151 16.82 -8.98 -18.09
N TYR A 152 15.53 -9.21 -18.25
CA TYR A 152 14.53 -8.15 -18.33
C TYR A 152 14.40 -7.38 -17.00
N LEU A 153 14.21 -8.06 -15.87
CA LEU A 153 14.01 -7.40 -14.57
C LEU A 153 15.29 -6.75 -14.01
N THR A 154 16.46 -7.18 -14.48
CA THR A 154 17.77 -6.61 -14.12
C THR A 154 18.27 -5.56 -15.12
N SER A 155 17.55 -5.33 -16.24
CA SER A 155 17.95 -4.39 -17.29
C SER A 155 17.89 -2.91 -16.87
N GLY A 156 17.20 -2.60 -15.77
CA GLY A 156 17.01 -1.23 -15.32
C GLY A 156 16.30 -1.14 -13.98
N PRO A 157 15.97 0.09 -13.53
CA PRO A 157 15.26 0.29 -12.29
C PRO A 157 13.84 -0.27 -12.37
N ILE A 158 13.35 -0.77 -11.23
CA ILE A 158 11.97 -1.19 -11.03
C ILE A 158 11.35 -0.40 -9.88
N VAL A 159 10.01 -0.36 -9.82
CA VAL A 159 9.29 0.22 -8.68
C VAL A 159 8.41 -0.84 -8.03
N GLY A 160 8.72 -1.17 -6.77
CA GLY A 160 7.85 -1.98 -5.93
C GLY A 160 6.84 -1.11 -5.20
N LEU A 161 5.60 -1.60 -5.10
CA LEU A 161 4.48 -0.97 -4.44
C LEU A 161 3.85 -1.97 -3.45
N GLU A 162 3.59 -1.53 -2.22
CA GLU A 162 2.60 -2.16 -1.34
C GLU A 162 1.28 -1.43 -1.55
N LEU A 163 0.29 -2.16 -2.07
CA LEU A 163 -1.05 -1.65 -2.29
C LEU A 163 -1.99 -2.22 -1.23
N LEU A 164 -2.93 -1.39 -0.82
CA LEU A 164 -4.04 -1.72 0.05
C LEU A 164 -5.35 -1.41 -0.66
N GLY A 165 -6.25 -2.38 -0.71
CA GLY A 165 -7.57 -2.16 -1.28
C GLY A 165 -8.57 -3.25 -0.88
N GLU A 166 -9.85 -2.92 -1.05
CA GLU A 166 -10.93 -3.89 -0.84
C GLU A 166 -10.91 -4.95 -1.94
N ASN A 167 -10.88 -6.25 -1.59
CA ASN A 167 -10.67 -7.34 -2.56
C ASN A 167 -9.47 -7.06 -3.49
N GLY A 168 -8.38 -6.55 -2.90
CA GLY A 168 -7.29 -5.89 -3.61
C GLY A 168 -6.67 -6.72 -4.74
N ILE A 169 -6.42 -8.01 -4.49
CA ILE A 169 -5.77 -8.90 -5.48
C ILE A 169 -6.67 -9.12 -6.70
N ALA A 170 -7.96 -9.40 -6.50
CA ALA A 170 -8.90 -9.64 -7.59
C ALA A 170 -9.08 -8.38 -8.44
N ARG A 171 -9.31 -7.23 -7.79
CA ARG A 171 -9.44 -5.95 -8.49
C ARG A 171 -8.16 -5.54 -9.20
N TRP A 172 -6.99 -5.87 -8.65
CA TRP A 172 -5.73 -5.63 -9.33
C TRP A 172 -5.61 -6.46 -10.61
N GLN A 173 -6.02 -7.74 -10.59
CA GLN A 173 -6.04 -8.58 -11.79
C GLN A 173 -6.97 -8.02 -12.86
N GLU A 174 -8.14 -7.51 -12.46
CA GLU A 174 -9.07 -6.80 -13.35
C GLU A 174 -8.44 -5.54 -13.94
N LEU A 175 -7.76 -4.71 -13.14
CA LEU A 175 -7.10 -3.49 -13.61
C LEU A 175 -5.88 -3.76 -14.50
N ALA A 176 -5.07 -4.75 -14.12
CA ALA A 176 -3.86 -5.12 -14.85
C ALA A 176 -4.19 -5.77 -16.19
N GLY A 177 -5.22 -6.61 -16.23
CA GLY A 177 -5.57 -7.44 -17.38
C GLY A 177 -4.80 -8.76 -17.42
N PRO A 178 -5.09 -9.64 -18.39
CA PRO A 178 -4.47 -10.96 -18.49
C PRO A 178 -2.96 -10.87 -18.76
N GLU A 179 -2.20 -11.88 -18.31
CA GLU A 179 -0.76 -11.98 -18.61
C GLU A 179 -0.50 -12.20 -20.11
N ASN A 180 -1.42 -12.91 -20.80
CA ASN A 180 -1.29 -13.23 -22.21
C ASN A 180 -1.84 -12.10 -23.11
N CYS A 181 -0.94 -11.27 -23.63
CA CYS A 181 -1.27 -10.10 -24.44
C CYS A 181 -1.77 -10.41 -25.87
N LYS A 182 -1.92 -11.67 -26.27
CA LYS A 182 -2.21 -12.03 -27.68
C LYS A 182 -3.66 -11.75 -28.14
N HIS A 183 -4.61 -11.54 -27.22
CA HIS A 183 -6.03 -11.38 -27.58
C HIS A 183 -6.71 -10.09 -27.08
N VAL A 184 -5.97 -9.15 -26.47
CA VAL A 184 -6.56 -7.95 -25.84
C VAL A 184 -6.71 -6.77 -26.83
N TYR A 185 -6.96 -7.06 -28.11
CA TYR A 185 -6.99 -6.04 -29.16
C TYR A 185 -8.39 -5.52 -29.53
N SER A 186 -9.48 -5.97 -28.90
CA SER A 186 -10.83 -5.56 -29.37
C SER A 186 -11.79 -4.96 -28.34
N THR A 187 -11.57 -5.05 -27.02
CA THR A 187 -12.66 -4.66 -26.08
C THR A 187 -12.27 -3.92 -24.79
N THR A 188 -11.00 -3.80 -24.40
CA THR A 188 -10.67 -3.19 -23.09
C THR A 188 -9.41 -2.33 -23.11
N THR A 189 -9.50 -1.16 -23.75
CA THR A 189 -8.42 -0.14 -23.85
C THR A 189 -7.99 0.47 -22.50
N SER A 190 -8.63 0.11 -21.39
CA SER A 190 -8.35 0.67 -20.06
C SER A 190 -7.41 -0.19 -19.18
N LEU A 191 -6.96 -1.36 -19.66
CA LEU A 191 -6.12 -2.28 -18.88
C LEU A 191 -4.64 -1.90 -18.95
N LEU A 192 -3.93 -1.92 -17.81
CA LEU A 192 -2.52 -1.51 -17.75
C LEU A 192 -1.63 -2.31 -18.72
N ARG A 193 -1.84 -3.63 -18.81
CA ARG A 193 -1.08 -4.50 -19.72
C ARG A 193 -1.45 -4.31 -21.19
N ALA A 194 -2.69 -3.90 -21.49
CA ALA A 194 -3.08 -3.57 -22.86
C ALA A 194 -2.46 -2.24 -23.33
N CYS A 195 -2.32 -1.28 -22.42
CA CYS A 195 -1.73 0.03 -22.74
C CYS A 195 -0.20 0.00 -22.83
N CYS A 196 0.46 -0.82 -22.01
CA CYS A 196 1.93 -0.78 -21.86
C CYS A 196 2.64 -2.07 -22.28
N GLY A 197 1.96 -3.22 -22.23
CA GLY A 197 2.57 -4.53 -22.46
C GLY A 197 2.86 -4.80 -23.93
N LYS A 198 4.04 -5.33 -24.22
CA LYS A 198 4.47 -5.75 -25.56
C LYS A 198 4.15 -7.21 -25.86
N ASN A 199 4.30 -8.09 -24.87
CA ASN A 199 4.01 -9.52 -24.96
C ASN A 199 3.91 -10.15 -23.55
N GLU A 200 3.79 -11.49 -23.46
CA GLU A 200 3.60 -12.22 -22.20
C GLU A 200 4.75 -12.02 -21.20
N MET A 201 5.99 -11.92 -21.68
CA MET A 201 7.15 -11.62 -20.83
C MET A 201 7.24 -10.14 -20.47
N TYR A 202 7.13 -9.28 -21.49
CA TYR A 202 7.21 -7.83 -21.40
C TYR A 202 5.81 -7.24 -21.19
N ASN A 203 5.16 -7.65 -20.11
CA ASN A 203 3.81 -7.22 -19.75
C ASN A 203 3.78 -6.00 -18.80
N SER A 204 4.93 -5.34 -18.58
CA SER A 204 5.11 -4.08 -17.85
C SER A 204 4.78 -4.07 -16.35
N VAL A 205 3.78 -4.82 -15.89
CA VAL A 205 3.31 -4.84 -14.50
C VAL A 205 3.12 -6.25 -13.97
N TYR A 206 3.50 -6.45 -12.72
CA TYR A 206 3.27 -7.66 -11.95
C TYR A 206 2.50 -7.33 -10.67
N GLY A 207 1.72 -8.27 -10.16
CA GLY A 207 1.21 -8.21 -8.80
C GLY A 207 0.93 -9.59 -8.23
N SER A 208 0.87 -9.67 -6.91
CA SER A 208 0.66 -10.91 -6.17
C SER A 208 -0.58 -11.66 -6.65
N LYS A 209 -0.48 -12.98 -6.77
CA LYS A 209 -1.58 -13.82 -7.27
C LYS A 209 -2.55 -14.29 -6.18
N ASN A 210 -2.08 -14.35 -4.93
CA ASN A 210 -2.86 -14.74 -3.77
C ASN A 210 -2.25 -14.10 -2.50
N ILE A 211 -2.93 -14.26 -1.36
CA ILE A 211 -2.56 -13.64 -0.09
C ILE A 211 -1.23 -14.18 0.45
N GLU A 212 -0.97 -15.47 0.30
CA GLU A 212 0.27 -16.10 0.78
C GLU A 212 1.50 -15.55 0.05
N MET A 213 1.42 -15.45 -1.28
CA MET A 213 2.46 -14.83 -2.11
C MET A 213 2.62 -13.35 -1.77
N ALA A 214 1.51 -12.62 -1.60
CA ALA A 214 1.54 -11.22 -1.18
C ALA A 214 2.31 -11.05 0.13
N MET A 215 2.08 -11.90 1.13
CA MET A 215 2.79 -11.82 2.41
C MET A 215 4.30 -12.05 2.25
N GLN A 216 4.70 -13.06 1.48
CA GLN A 216 6.12 -13.36 1.22
C GLN A 216 6.82 -12.23 0.46
N GLU A 217 6.18 -11.72 -0.60
CA GLU A 217 6.71 -10.64 -1.42
C GLU A 217 6.83 -9.34 -0.61
N LEU A 218 5.78 -8.96 0.14
CA LEU A 218 5.82 -7.77 0.97
C LEU A 218 6.90 -7.87 2.05
N GLN A 219 7.08 -9.04 2.67
CA GLN A 219 8.15 -9.25 3.65
C GLN A 219 9.55 -9.11 3.03
N TYR A 220 9.71 -9.54 1.78
CA TYR A 220 10.99 -9.44 1.07
C TYR A 220 11.31 -8.02 0.60
N PHE A 221 10.33 -7.34 -0.02
CA PHE A 221 10.53 -6.02 -0.62
C PHE A 221 10.42 -4.87 0.38
N PHE A 222 9.60 -5.03 1.41
CA PHE A 222 9.34 -4.06 2.48
C PHE A 222 9.55 -4.70 3.86
N PRO A 223 10.75 -5.19 4.17
CA PRO A 223 11.02 -5.81 5.45
C PRO A 223 10.89 -4.79 6.58
N ASN A 224 10.40 -5.26 7.73
CA ASN A 224 10.36 -4.46 8.95
C ASN A 224 11.77 -3.97 9.33
N LEU A 225 11.87 -2.79 9.94
CA LEU A 225 13.14 -2.20 10.39
C LEU A 225 13.97 -3.09 11.34
N LYS A 226 13.34 -4.09 11.97
CA LYS A 226 13.98 -5.06 12.86
C LYS A 226 14.48 -6.34 12.15
N SER A 227 14.20 -6.48 10.86
CA SER A 227 14.63 -7.61 10.04
C SER A 227 16.10 -7.48 9.68
N GLU A 228 16.85 -8.58 9.73
CA GLU A 228 18.23 -8.63 9.22
C GLU A 228 18.28 -8.52 7.69
N ASN A 229 17.25 -9.01 7.01
CA ASN A 229 17.10 -8.84 5.57
C ASN A 229 16.61 -7.41 5.27
N LYS A 230 17.41 -6.65 4.52
CA LYS A 230 17.11 -5.27 4.09
C LYS A 230 16.39 -5.19 2.72
N GLY A 231 16.12 -6.34 2.11
CA GLY A 231 15.56 -6.45 0.77
C GLY A 231 16.50 -5.90 -0.31
N PRO A 232 16.01 -5.72 -1.54
CA PRO A 232 16.83 -5.25 -2.66
C PRO A 232 17.37 -3.83 -2.44
N LYS A 233 18.53 -3.55 -3.03
CA LYS A 233 19.19 -2.25 -2.93
C LYS A 233 18.41 -1.18 -3.70
N THR A 234 18.34 0.02 -3.12
CA THR A 234 17.74 1.19 -3.78
C THR A 234 18.60 1.69 -4.92
N THR A 235 18.01 2.46 -5.85
CA THR A 235 18.72 3.17 -6.94
C THR A 235 19.54 4.38 -6.47
N ALA A 236 19.43 4.78 -5.19
CA ALA A 236 20.09 5.97 -4.67
C ALA A 236 21.62 5.84 -4.67
N ILE A 237 22.29 6.66 -5.48
CA ILE A 237 23.75 6.75 -5.56
C ILE A 237 24.35 7.77 -4.58
N LEU A 238 23.53 8.65 -4.00
CA LEU A 238 23.91 9.71 -3.03
C LEU A 238 25.03 10.65 -3.49
N GLN A 239 25.33 10.67 -4.80
CA GLN A 239 26.28 11.57 -5.45
C GLN A 239 25.56 12.31 -6.57
N ASN A 240 25.74 13.64 -6.63
CA ASN A 240 25.11 14.51 -7.63
C ASN A 240 23.58 14.35 -7.75
N CYS A 241 22.90 14.10 -6.64
CA CYS A 241 21.44 13.95 -6.58
C CYS A 241 20.79 15.06 -5.75
N THR A 242 19.56 15.42 -6.09
CA THR A 242 18.70 16.31 -5.27
C THR A 242 17.67 15.47 -4.51
N CYS A 243 17.30 15.92 -3.31
CA CYS A 243 16.21 15.33 -2.54
C CYS A 243 14.91 16.11 -2.77
N CYS A 244 13.90 15.45 -3.32
CA CYS A 244 12.56 15.98 -3.48
C CYS A 244 11.60 15.26 -2.53
N ILE A 245 10.76 16.02 -1.82
CA ILE A 245 9.77 15.46 -0.89
C ILE A 245 8.37 15.77 -1.42
N ILE A 246 7.62 14.72 -1.75
CA ILE A 246 6.18 14.83 -2.05
C ILE A 246 5.46 15.06 -0.73
N LYS A 247 4.89 16.26 -0.55
CA LYS A 247 4.20 16.62 0.69
C LYS A 247 2.94 15.78 0.89
N PRO A 248 2.54 15.47 2.15
CA PRO A 248 1.38 14.62 2.43
C PRO A 248 0.07 15.08 1.78
N HIS A 249 -0.14 16.40 1.63
CA HIS A 249 -1.34 16.94 1.00
C HIS A 249 -1.48 16.49 -0.47
N ALA A 250 -0.37 16.39 -1.22
CA ALA A 250 -0.39 15.93 -2.61
C ALA A 250 -0.72 14.43 -2.71
N VAL A 251 -0.27 13.65 -1.73
CA VAL A 251 -0.60 12.23 -1.60
C VAL A 251 -2.10 12.04 -1.30
N GLN A 252 -2.62 12.77 -0.31
CA GLN A 252 -4.03 12.69 0.08
C GLN A 252 -4.98 13.17 -1.03
N ALA A 253 -4.58 14.21 -1.76
CA ALA A 253 -5.35 14.74 -2.89
C ALA A 253 -5.23 13.88 -4.17
N LYS A 254 -4.54 12.72 -4.12
CA LYS A 254 -4.27 11.86 -5.28
C LYS A 254 -3.64 12.61 -6.47
N LEU A 255 -2.77 13.58 -6.18
CA LEU A 255 -2.05 14.36 -7.18
C LEU A 255 -0.68 13.74 -7.52
N VAL A 256 -0.33 12.63 -6.87
CA VAL A 256 0.91 11.89 -7.16
C VAL A 256 0.84 11.36 -8.59
N GLY A 257 1.82 11.72 -9.42
CA GLY A 257 1.87 11.33 -10.82
C GLY A 257 1.31 12.37 -11.81
N ASN A 258 0.71 13.47 -11.33
CA ASN A 258 0.44 14.62 -12.19
C ASN A 258 1.76 15.36 -12.47
N GLY A 259 2.36 15.08 -13.63
CA GLY A 259 3.39 15.96 -14.19
C GLY A 259 2.73 17.27 -14.62
N SER A 260 3.31 18.39 -14.22
CA SER A 260 3.13 19.68 -14.90
C SER A 260 3.75 19.64 -16.29
#